data_AF-A0A6G0WCN3-F1
#
_entry.id   AF-A0A6G0WCN3-F1
#
_cell.length_a   1.000
_cell.length_b   1.000
_cell.length_c   1.000
_cell.angle_alpha   90.00
_cell.angle_beta   90.00
_cell.angle_gamma   90.00
#
_symmetry.space_group_name_H-M   'P 1'
#
loop_
_entity.id
_entity.type
_entity.pdbx_description
1 polymer ?
#
loop_
_entity_poly.entity_id
_entity_poly.type
_entity_poly.pdbx_seq_one_letter_code
_entity_poly.pdbx_strand_id
1 'polypeptide(L)'
;MDQMGCTGCNRYIHLKSIFQRNNKDKKKNIRCFPHCCPARGGHKNTGFCGSSVFVTTDIPCDAAICRYESDTIDESRAIALGDVYDRSFIDSAGDYPAQRMVTEDGVIRFVVNPDVNKKGWSYPYDTRIEKNRKHRLSVYFMRHTHGNQTTCVSSVHSAWFTMRSTRMPKRMAELRAIETKHGASPVLWKSHLRRRLPISPSGRAATDKWAVFNPTWHIR
;
A
#
# COMPACT_ATOMS: atom_id res chain seq x y z
N MET A 1 -22.85 1.92 10.31
CA MET A 1 -21.97 2.42 11.39
C MET A 1 -20.54 2.18 10.96
N ASP A 2 -19.64 3.13 11.17
CA ASP A 2 -18.22 2.90 10.92
C ASP A 2 -17.71 1.85 11.92
N GLN A 3 -17.09 0.78 11.41
CA GLN A 3 -16.58 -0.33 12.22
C GLN A 3 -15.06 -0.43 12.16
N MET A 4 -14.39 0.53 11.51
CA MET A 4 -12.93 0.56 11.32
C MET A 4 -12.36 1.89 11.82
N GLY A 5 -11.35 1.84 12.69
CA GLY A 5 -10.76 3.03 13.31
C GLY A 5 -9.26 2.94 13.54
N CYS A 6 -8.68 4.03 14.04
CA CYS A 6 -7.25 4.16 14.30
C CYS A 6 -6.94 3.90 15.78
N THR A 7 -5.99 3.00 16.08
CA THR A 7 -5.58 2.70 17.46
C THR A 7 -4.77 3.81 18.13
N GLY A 8 -4.41 4.86 17.40
CA GLY A 8 -3.70 6.02 17.94
C GLY A 8 -4.66 7.05 18.52
N CYS A 9 -5.63 7.52 17.72
CA CYS A 9 -6.57 8.55 18.14
C CYS A 9 -7.90 7.97 18.64
N ASN A 10 -8.07 6.64 18.59
CA ASN A 10 -9.29 5.93 18.96
C ASN A 10 -10.56 6.46 18.24
N ARG A 11 -10.40 6.92 16.99
CA ARG A 11 -11.49 7.42 16.15
C ARG A 11 -11.69 6.51 14.95
N TYR A 12 -12.91 6.43 14.47
CA TYR A 12 -13.22 5.85 13.17
C TYR A 12 -12.49 6.60 12.07
N ILE A 13 -12.05 5.85 11.06
CA ILE A 13 -11.20 6.38 10.00
C ILE A 13 -11.96 6.47 8.69
N HIS A 14 -11.83 7.62 8.02
CA HIS A 14 -12.10 7.74 6.61
C HIS A 14 -10.77 7.74 5.87
N LEU A 15 -10.57 6.73 5.02
CA LEU A 15 -9.33 6.61 4.27
C LEU A 15 -9.24 7.69 3.19
N LYS A 16 -8.01 8.11 2.91
CA LYS A 16 -7.69 8.86 1.70
C LYS A 16 -7.94 7.98 0.48
N SER A 17 -8.39 8.58 -0.62
CA SER A 17 -8.58 7.88 -1.89
C SER A 17 -7.26 7.48 -2.57
N ILE A 18 -6.14 8.03 -2.12
CA ILE A 18 -4.82 7.81 -2.72
C ILE A 18 -3.75 7.72 -1.63
N PHE A 19 -2.96 6.65 -1.66
CA PHE A 19 -1.79 6.47 -0.81
C PHE A 19 -0.50 6.42 -1.64
N GLN A 20 0.61 6.73 -0.98
CA GLN A 20 1.94 6.63 -1.56
C GLN A 20 2.59 5.30 -1.19
N ARG A 21 3.29 4.70 -2.15
CA ARG A 21 4.12 3.51 -1.89
C ARG A 21 5.57 3.92 -1.64
N ASN A 22 6.17 3.41 -0.58
CA ASN A 22 7.62 3.45 -0.40
C ASN A 22 8.22 2.05 -0.65
N ASN A 23 9.51 2.01 -0.92
CA ASN A 23 10.29 0.77 -0.91
C ASN A 23 11.25 0.88 0.27
N LYS A 24 10.99 0.11 1.32
CA LYS A 24 11.83 0.04 2.52
C LYS A 24 12.10 -1.42 2.82
N ASP A 25 13.36 -1.74 3.13
CA ASP A 25 13.80 -3.11 3.44
C ASP A 25 13.49 -4.11 2.31
N LYS A 26 13.63 -3.65 1.05
CA LYS A 26 13.26 -4.36 -0.19
C LYS A 26 11.77 -4.75 -0.29
N LYS A 27 10.95 -4.34 0.69
CA LYS A 27 9.51 -4.55 0.72
C LYS A 27 8.79 -3.27 0.32
N LYS A 28 7.72 -3.44 -0.45
CA LYS A 28 6.83 -2.36 -0.82
C LYS A 28 5.91 -2.09 0.38
N ASN A 29 5.82 -0.86 0.86
CA ASN A 29 4.89 -0.52 1.94
C ASN A 29 4.00 0.66 1.56
N ILE A 30 2.76 0.65 2.06
CA ILE A 30 1.88 1.82 2.04
C ILE A 30 2.38 2.81 3.10
N ARG A 31 2.60 4.05 2.66
CA ARG A 31 3.06 5.12 3.53
C ARG A 31 1.86 5.85 4.14
N CYS A 32 1.90 6.02 5.45
CA CYS A 32 0.96 6.82 6.24
C CYS A 32 -0.47 6.30 6.20
N PHE A 33 -0.61 4.98 6.20
CA PHE A 33 -1.88 4.27 6.33
C PHE A 33 -2.20 3.97 7.81
N PRO A 34 -3.46 4.08 8.27
CA PRO A 34 -4.60 4.69 7.55
C PRO A 34 -4.48 6.21 7.41
N HIS A 35 -3.77 6.84 8.34
CA HIS A 35 -3.33 8.23 8.29
C HIS A 35 -2.10 8.40 9.21
N CYS A 36 -1.43 9.55 9.13
CA CYS A 36 -0.49 9.95 10.16
C CYS A 36 -1.25 10.38 11.40
N CYS A 37 -1.28 9.53 12.43
CA CYS A 37 -1.98 9.85 13.66
C CYS A 37 -1.11 10.74 14.56
N PRO A 38 -1.58 11.94 14.96
CA PRO A 38 -0.82 12.82 15.86
C PRO A 38 -0.47 12.15 17.19
N ALA A 39 -1.41 11.38 17.77
CA ALA A 39 -1.20 10.60 18.99
C ALA A 39 -0.15 9.47 18.85
N ARG A 40 0.35 9.20 17.63
CA ARG A 40 1.44 8.24 17.34
C ARG A 40 2.68 8.93 16.77
N GLY A 41 2.81 10.24 16.98
CA GLY A 41 3.94 11.05 16.51
C GLY A 41 3.81 11.56 15.08
N GLY A 42 2.63 11.47 14.46
CA GLY A 42 2.32 12.12 13.20
C GLY A 42 3.11 11.61 11.99
N HIS A 43 3.42 12.54 11.08
CA HIS A 43 4.18 12.24 9.87
C HIS A 43 5.67 12.13 10.18
N LYS A 44 6.30 11.05 9.71
CA LYS A 44 7.74 10.83 9.88
C LYS A 44 8.46 10.92 8.55
N ASN A 45 9.48 11.78 8.47
CA ASN A 45 10.32 11.92 7.27
C ASN A 45 11.12 10.65 6.98
N THR A 46 11.49 9.90 8.02
CA THR A 46 12.21 8.63 7.95
C THR A 46 11.40 7.51 8.62
N GLY A 47 11.61 6.27 8.15
CA GLY A 47 10.94 5.10 8.71
C GLY A 47 9.46 4.93 8.33
N PHE A 48 8.71 4.16 9.13
CA PHE A 48 7.29 3.90 8.92
C PHE A 48 6.44 4.98 9.62
N CYS A 49 5.57 5.64 8.84
CA CYS A 49 4.47 6.49 9.34
C CYS A 49 3.15 5.75 9.17
N GLY A 50 2.18 6.07 10.02
CA GLY A 50 0.87 5.41 10.02
C GLY A 50 0.47 5.00 11.43
N SER A 51 -0.57 4.19 11.51
CA SER A 51 -1.02 3.59 12.75
C SER A 51 -1.63 2.22 12.48
N SER A 52 -1.77 1.41 13.52
CA SER A 52 -2.58 0.20 13.45
C SER A 52 -4.04 0.59 13.33
N VAL A 53 -4.82 -0.31 12.77
CA VAL A 53 -6.26 -0.15 12.61
C VAL A 53 -6.93 -1.05 13.63
N PHE A 54 -8.03 -0.60 14.22
CA PHE A 54 -8.93 -1.49 14.93
C PHE A 54 -10.20 -1.69 14.12
N VAL A 55 -10.81 -2.87 14.27
CA VAL A 55 -12.18 -3.10 13.83
C VAL A 55 -13.03 -3.60 14.99
N THR A 56 -14.33 -3.32 14.93
CA THR A 56 -15.29 -3.73 15.96
C THR A 56 -16.46 -4.49 15.34
N THR A 57 -16.97 -5.48 16.05
CA THR A 57 -18.17 -6.25 15.69
C THR A 57 -18.91 -6.67 16.95
N ASP A 58 -20.23 -6.66 16.89
CA ASP A 58 -21.14 -7.24 17.89
C ASP A 58 -21.49 -8.71 17.57
N ILE A 59 -21.18 -9.17 16.36
CA ILE A 59 -21.37 -10.56 15.95
C ILE A 59 -20.30 -11.44 16.64
N PRO A 60 -20.71 -12.51 17.37
CA PRO A 60 -19.77 -13.42 18.02
C PRO A 60 -18.81 -14.06 17.02
N CYS A 61 -17.51 -13.95 17.26
CA CYS A 61 -16.47 -14.52 16.40
C CYS A 61 -15.22 -14.85 17.21
N ASP A 62 -14.40 -15.75 16.66
CA ASP A 62 -13.21 -16.29 17.31
C ASP A 62 -11.94 -15.63 16.79
N ALA A 63 -11.92 -15.32 15.49
CA ALA A 63 -10.78 -14.74 14.81
C ALA A 63 -11.19 -13.67 13.81
N ALA A 64 -10.21 -12.88 13.38
CA ALA A 64 -10.36 -11.96 12.26
C ALA A 64 -9.20 -12.15 11.29
N ILE A 65 -9.49 -12.11 10.00
CA ILE A 65 -8.50 -12.15 8.92
C ILE A 65 -8.46 -10.77 8.30
N CYS A 66 -7.27 -10.22 8.13
CA CYS A 66 -7.10 -8.96 7.42
C CYS A 66 -6.24 -9.14 6.19
N ARG A 67 -6.74 -8.66 5.05
CA ARG A 67 -6.04 -8.66 3.76
C ARG A 67 -6.43 -7.48 2.90
N TYR A 68 -5.59 -7.14 1.95
CA TYR A 68 -5.95 -6.23 0.89
C TYR A 68 -6.79 -6.94 -0.16
N GLU A 69 -7.89 -6.32 -0.52
CA GLU A 69 -8.71 -6.68 -1.65
C GLU A 69 -8.44 -5.73 -2.81
N SER A 70 -8.75 -6.18 -4.01
CA SER A 70 -8.66 -5.38 -5.21
C SER A 70 -9.93 -5.48 -6.05
N ASP A 71 -10.23 -4.46 -6.84
CA ASP A 71 -11.39 -4.43 -7.73
C ASP A 71 -11.34 -5.45 -8.88
N THR A 72 -10.18 -6.06 -9.14
CA THR A 72 -10.02 -7.18 -10.08
C THR A 72 -9.58 -8.45 -9.37
N ILE A 73 -10.07 -8.70 -8.16
CA ILE A 73 -9.75 -9.93 -7.45
C ILE A 73 -10.25 -11.16 -8.23
N ASP A 74 -9.46 -12.23 -8.21
CA ASP A 74 -9.88 -13.57 -8.61
C ASP A 74 -10.97 -14.08 -7.65
N GLU A 75 -12.18 -14.30 -8.17
CA GLU A 75 -13.35 -14.74 -7.41
C GLU A 75 -13.09 -16.05 -6.65
N SER A 76 -12.22 -16.92 -7.15
CA SER A 76 -11.85 -18.17 -6.46
C SER A 76 -11.14 -17.94 -5.12
N ARG A 77 -10.62 -16.73 -4.90
CA ARG A 77 -9.93 -16.31 -3.67
C ARG A 77 -10.76 -15.34 -2.84
N ALA A 78 -11.99 -15.04 -3.26
CA ALA A 78 -12.88 -14.18 -2.53
C ALA A 78 -13.38 -14.89 -1.27
N ILE A 79 -13.46 -14.13 -0.18
CA ILE A 79 -14.11 -14.58 1.05
C ILE A 79 -15.49 -13.93 1.08
N ALA A 80 -16.53 -14.76 1.07
CA ALA A 80 -17.93 -14.36 1.11
C ALA A 80 -18.52 -14.60 2.50
N LEU A 81 -19.57 -13.86 2.82
CA LEU A 81 -20.30 -13.99 4.08
C LEU A 81 -21.16 -15.26 4.06
N GLY A 82 -21.15 -16.02 5.15
CA GLY A 82 -21.89 -17.27 5.30
C GLY A 82 -21.14 -18.51 4.79
N ASP A 83 -20.13 -18.33 3.94
CA ASP A 83 -19.34 -19.43 3.39
C ASP A 83 -18.43 -20.08 4.44
N VAL A 84 -18.19 -21.38 4.24
CA VAL A 84 -17.34 -22.22 5.08
C VAL A 84 -16.00 -22.44 4.39
N TYR A 85 -14.93 -22.24 5.13
CA TYR A 85 -13.55 -22.34 4.65
C TYR A 85 -12.74 -23.27 5.55
N ASP A 86 -11.79 -23.98 4.94
CA ASP A 86 -10.77 -24.71 5.68
C ASP A 86 -9.88 -23.75 6.47
N ARG A 87 -9.49 -24.17 7.67
CA ARG A 87 -8.64 -23.38 8.55
C ARG A 87 -7.30 -23.01 7.91
N SER A 88 -6.72 -23.92 7.14
CA SER A 88 -5.44 -23.70 6.44
C SER A 88 -5.53 -22.62 5.36
N PHE A 89 -6.66 -22.55 4.63
CA PHE A 89 -6.92 -21.46 3.69
C PHE A 89 -7.02 -20.12 4.43
N ILE A 90 -7.78 -20.08 5.53
CA ILE A 90 -7.92 -18.88 6.37
C ILE A 90 -6.58 -18.40 6.94
N ASP A 91 -5.77 -19.30 7.48
CA ASP A 91 -4.48 -18.95 8.09
C ASP A 91 -3.48 -18.42 7.04
N SER A 92 -3.59 -18.86 5.78
CA SER A 92 -2.76 -18.37 4.66
C SER A 92 -3.32 -17.14 3.95
N ALA A 93 -4.61 -16.84 4.09
CA ALA A 93 -5.27 -15.72 3.43
C ALA A 93 -4.96 -14.35 4.06
N GLY A 94 -4.50 -14.31 5.32
CA GLY A 94 -4.24 -13.06 6.03
C GLY A 94 -2.92 -12.40 5.65
N ASP A 95 -2.97 -11.13 5.22
CA ASP A 95 -1.77 -10.30 5.03
C ASP A 95 -1.20 -9.78 6.36
N TYR A 96 -2.07 -9.63 7.38
CA TYR A 96 -1.71 -9.03 8.66
C TYR A 96 -2.30 -9.78 9.84
N PRO A 97 -1.56 -9.86 10.96
CA PRO A 97 -2.11 -10.37 12.20
C PRO A 97 -3.21 -9.43 12.70
N ALA A 98 -4.32 -10.02 13.15
CA ALA A 98 -5.38 -9.34 13.87
C ALA A 98 -5.46 -9.93 15.28
N GLN A 99 -5.20 -9.10 16.29
CA GLN A 99 -5.24 -9.52 17.69
C GLN A 99 -6.60 -9.17 18.28
N ARG A 100 -7.29 -10.18 18.82
CA ARG A 100 -8.53 -9.97 19.57
C ARG A 100 -8.21 -9.23 20.87
N MET A 101 -8.96 -8.17 21.12
CA MET A 101 -8.97 -7.42 22.37
C MET A 101 -10.31 -7.68 23.05
N VAL A 102 -10.27 -8.01 24.34
CA VAL A 102 -11.50 -8.08 25.14
C VAL A 102 -12.08 -6.67 25.21
N THR A 103 -13.39 -6.60 25.08
CA THR A 103 -14.16 -5.37 25.01
C THR A 103 -15.35 -5.56 25.93
N GLU A 104 -15.74 -4.47 26.57
CA GLU A 104 -16.92 -4.42 27.42
C GLU A 104 -18.19 -4.50 26.55
N ASP A 105 -19.31 -4.86 27.16
CA ASP A 105 -20.66 -4.77 26.56
C ASP A 105 -20.93 -5.64 25.30
N GLY A 106 -20.25 -6.78 25.17
CA GLY A 106 -20.54 -7.76 24.10
C GLY A 106 -20.04 -7.35 22.71
N VAL A 107 -19.47 -6.15 22.56
CA VAL A 107 -18.69 -5.78 21.38
C VAL A 107 -17.36 -6.53 21.44
N ILE A 108 -16.82 -6.91 20.28
CA ILE A 108 -15.50 -7.51 20.12
C ILE A 108 -14.65 -6.54 19.29
N ARG A 109 -13.42 -6.26 19.73
CA ARG A 109 -12.46 -5.44 18.99
C ARG A 109 -11.28 -6.27 18.55
N PHE A 110 -10.85 -6.08 17.31
CA PHE A 110 -9.60 -6.62 16.80
C PHE A 110 -8.66 -5.47 16.46
N VAL A 111 -7.39 -5.60 16.86
CA VAL A 111 -6.32 -4.70 16.44
C VAL A 111 -5.55 -5.35 15.31
N VAL A 112 -5.63 -4.76 14.13
CA VAL A 112 -4.93 -5.19 12.92
C VAL A 112 -3.55 -4.54 12.86
N ASN A 113 -2.53 -5.37 12.65
CA ASN A 113 -1.13 -4.99 12.56
C ASN A 113 -0.65 -4.18 13.79
N PRO A 114 -0.70 -4.75 15.01
CA PRO A 114 -0.36 -4.04 16.26
C PRO A 114 1.08 -3.49 16.26
N ASP A 115 2.01 -4.15 15.56
CA ASP A 115 3.41 -3.77 15.44
C ASP A 115 3.72 -2.85 14.23
N VAL A 116 2.76 -2.02 13.79
CA VAL A 116 2.90 -1.19 12.59
C VAL A 116 4.18 -0.34 12.56
N ASN A 117 4.69 0.10 13.71
CA ASN A 117 5.90 0.92 13.79
C ASN A 117 7.18 0.13 13.43
N LYS A 118 7.16 -1.20 13.61
CA LYS A 118 8.25 -2.12 13.29
C LYS A 118 8.08 -2.72 11.91
N LYS A 119 6.86 -3.12 11.54
CA LYS A 119 6.57 -3.90 10.33
C LYS A 119 6.06 -3.06 9.15
N GLY A 120 5.49 -1.88 9.42
CA GLY A 120 4.80 -1.09 8.41
C GLY A 120 3.56 -1.79 7.85
N TRP A 121 2.99 -1.19 6.79
CA TRP A 121 1.91 -1.80 6.01
C TRP A 121 2.48 -2.34 4.70
N SER A 122 3.01 -3.57 4.71
CA SER A 122 3.51 -4.28 3.53
C SER A 122 2.43 -4.45 2.45
N TYR A 123 2.77 -4.12 1.22
CA TYR A 123 1.81 -4.05 0.12
C TYR A 123 2.21 -4.98 -1.02
N PRO A 124 1.47 -6.08 -1.26
CA PRO A 124 1.93 -7.13 -2.17
C PRO A 124 1.81 -6.76 -3.66
N TYR A 125 0.91 -5.86 -4.05
CA TYR A 125 0.62 -5.60 -5.47
C TYR A 125 1.72 -4.83 -6.22
N ASP A 126 1.92 -5.16 -7.51
CA ASP A 126 2.82 -4.42 -8.39
C ASP A 126 2.14 -3.26 -9.13
N THR A 127 2.41 -2.06 -8.62
CA THR A 127 2.00 -0.77 -9.22
C THR A 127 2.45 -0.54 -10.67
N ARG A 128 3.38 -1.33 -11.22
CA ARG A 128 3.84 -1.21 -12.62
C ARG A 128 2.90 -1.88 -13.61
N ILE A 129 2.23 -2.95 -13.19
CA ILE A 129 1.32 -3.72 -14.04
C ILE A 129 -0.08 -3.09 -14.00
N GLU A 130 -0.41 -2.39 -12.89
CA GLU A 130 -1.79 -2.02 -12.59
C GLU A 130 -1.91 -0.59 -12.03
N LYS A 131 -1.61 0.42 -12.85
CA LYS A 131 -1.50 1.83 -12.41
C LYS A 131 -2.79 2.46 -11.84
N ASN A 132 -3.96 1.85 -12.05
CA ASN A 132 -5.27 2.39 -11.66
C ASN A 132 -6.14 1.43 -10.84
N ARG A 133 -5.59 0.28 -10.41
CA ARG A 133 -6.35 -0.69 -9.63
C ARG A 133 -6.75 -0.08 -8.30
N LYS A 134 -8.02 -0.28 -7.93
CA LYS A 134 -8.53 0.13 -6.62
C LYS A 134 -8.31 -1.00 -5.64
N HIS A 135 -7.92 -0.63 -4.44
CA HIS A 135 -7.65 -1.53 -3.34
C HIS A 135 -8.42 -1.10 -2.12
N ARG A 136 -8.73 -2.04 -1.24
CA ARG A 136 -9.31 -1.76 0.07
C ARG A 136 -8.70 -2.69 1.10
N LEU A 137 -8.65 -2.27 2.35
CA LEU A 137 -8.37 -3.17 3.45
C LEU A 137 -9.68 -3.85 3.84
N SER A 138 -9.71 -5.18 3.82
CA SER A 138 -10.86 -5.97 4.25
C SER A 138 -10.49 -6.74 5.50
N VAL A 139 -11.44 -6.79 6.43
CA VAL A 139 -11.37 -7.63 7.62
C VAL A 139 -12.57 -8.55 7.62
N TYR A 140 -12.32 -9.85 7.73
CA TYR A 140 -13.34 -10.89 7.75
C TYR A 140 -13.36 -11.53 9.13
N PHE A 141 -14.51 -11.55 9.78
CA PHE A 141 -14.70 -12.16 11.09
C PHE A 141 -15.06 -13.63 10.92
N MET A 142 -14.29 -14.49 11.57
CA MET A 142 -14.38 -15.93 11.45
C MET A 142 -14.90 -16.54 12.74
N ARG A 143 -15.89 -17.42 12.61
CA ARG A 143 -16.35 -18.29 13.69
C ARG A 143 -15.90 -19.72 13.41
N HIS A 144 -15.31 -20.35 14.40
CA HIS A 144 -14.94 -21.76 14.32
C HIS A 144 -16.22 -22.60 14.32
N THR A 145 -16.33 -23.48 13.34
CA THR A 145 -17.36 -24.51 13.30
C THR A 145 -16.75 -25.84 13.71
N HIS A 146 -17.57 -26.86 13.95
CA HIS A 146 -17.05 -28.18 14.30
C HIS A 146 -16.06 -28.70 13.24
N GLY A 147 -14.93 -29.24 13.69
CA GLY A 147 -13.85 -29.73 12.82
C GLY A 147 -12.79 -28.67 12.50
N ASN A 148 -12.14 -28.80 11.32
CA ASN A 148 -11.09 -27.89 10.85
C ASN A 148 -11.64 -26.77 9.95
N GLN A 149 -12.89 -26.38 10.17
CA GLN A 149 -13.64 -25.46 9.32
C GLN A 149 -13.99 -24.18 10.08
N THR A 150 -14.11 -23.09 9.32
CA THR A 150 -14.48 -21.79 9.85
C THR A 150 -15.44 -21.09 8.92
N THR A 151 -16.46 -20.45 9.47
CA THR A 151 -17.45 -19.68 8.70
C THR A 151 -17.14 -18.20 8.80
N CYS A 152 -17.20 -17.50 7.67
CA CYS A 152 -17.16 -16.05 7.65
C CYS A 152 -18.51 -15.49 8.10
N VAL A 153 -18.58 -14.91 9.30
CA VAL A 153 -19.84 -14.46 9.91
C VAL A 153 -20.14 -12.98 9.67
N SER A 154 -19.11 -12.19 9.35
CA SER A 154 -19.23 -10.76 9.10
C SER A 154 -17.97 -10.23 8.42
N SER A 155 -18.06 -9.06 7.79
CA SER A 155 -16.91 -8.40 7.17
C SER A 155 -16.99 -6.88 7.30
N VAL A 156 -15.83 -6.26 7.38
CA VAL A 156 -15.65 -4.81 7.40
C VAL A 156 -14.66 -4.44 6.32
N HIS A 157 -15.03 -3.44 5.53
CA HIS A 157 -14.24 -2.98 4.40
C HIS A 157 -13.90 -1.52 4.58
N SER A 158 -12.66 -1.15 4.31
CA SER A 158 -12.31 0.24 4.14
C SER A 158 -12.90 0.79 2.83
N ALA A 159 -12.94 2.12 2.71
CA ALA A 159 -13.14 2.74 1.41
C ALA A 159 -12.04 2.31 0.42
N TRP A 160 -12.41 2.27 -0.87
CA TRP A 160 -11.47 2.00 -1.96
C TRP A 160 -10.45 3.14 -2.11
N PHE A 161 -9.20 2.78 -2.33
CA PHE A 161 -8.08 3.69 -2.57
C PHE A 161 -7.19 3.19 -3.70
N THR A 162 -6.35 4.09 -4.23
CA THR A 162 -5.35 3.77 -5.25
C THR A 162 -3.95 4.03 -4.74
N MET A 163 -2.95 3.40 -5.37
CA MET A 163 -1.55 3.55 -5.02
C MET A 163 -0.80 4.42 -6.03
N ARG A 164 -0.11 5.45 -5.54
CA ARG A 164 0.83 6.25 -6.34
C ARG A 164 2.28 5.86 -6.04
N SER A 165 3.06 5.72 -7.12
CA SER A 165 4.51 5.61 -7.03
C SER A 165 5.11 6.95 -6.58
N THR A 166 6.08 6.88 -5.68
CA THR A 166 6.87 8.03 -5.20
C THR A 166 7.87 8.54 -6.24
N ARG A 167 8.16 7.78 -7.31
CA ARG A 167 9.05 8.18 -8.40
C ARG A 167 8.34 8.95 -9.51
N MET A 168 7.49 9.91 -9.16
CA MET A 168 7.09 10.92 -10.14
C MET A 168 8.27 11.88 -10.32
N PRO A 169 8.81 12.07 -11.54
CA PRO A 169 9.86 13.05 -11.77
C PRO A 169 9.37 14.42 -11.27
N LYS A 170 10.20 15.17 -10.54
CA LYS A 170 9.90 16.54 -10.05
C LYS A 170 9.19 17.40 -11.10
N ARG A 171 9.55 17.20 -12.38
CA ARG A 171 8.97 17.86 -13.56
C ARG A 171 7.45 17.70 -13.72
N MET A 172 6.86 16.56 -13.38
CA MET A 172 5.40 16.33 -13.51
C MET A 172 4.59 16.96 -12.36
N ALA A 173 5.21 17.16 -11.19
CA ALA A 173 4.58 17.88 -10.08
C ALA A 173 4.59 19.40 -10.33
N GLU A 174 5.68 19.93 -10.91
CA GLU A 174 5.76 21.32 -11.37
C GLU A 174 4.77 21.60 -12.51
N LEU A 175 4.68 20.72 -13.52
CA LEU A 175 3.73 20.89 -14.64
C LEU A 175 2.26 20.93 -14.19
N ARG A 176 1.85 20.12 -13.21
CA ARG A 176 0.48 20.14 -12.66
C ARG A 176 0.19 21.34 -11.75
N ALA A 177 1.22 21.86 -11.08
CA ALA A 177 1.12 23.09 -10.30
C ALA A 177 0.99 24.34 -11.20
N ILE A 178 1.45 24.25 -12.45
CA ILE A 178 1.28 25.29 -13.47
C ILE A 178 -0.14 25.23 -14.07
N GLU A 179 -0.66 24.03 -14.38
CA GLU A 179 -2.03 23.85 -14.89
C GLU A 179 -3.12 24.33 -13.92
N THR A 180 -2.89 24.22 -12.61
CA THR A 180 -3.87 24.69 -11.61
C THR A 180 -3.82 26.20 -11.37
N LYS A 181 -2.76 26.90 -11.80
CA LYS A 181 -2.63 28.35 -11.68
C LYS A 181 -3.10 29.12 -12.91
N HIS A 182 -3.14 28.48 -14.07
CA HIS A 182 -3.57 29.12 -15.31
C HIS A 182 -4.62 28.25 -16.00
N GLY A 183 -5.90 28.55 -15.73
CA GLY A 183 -7.03 28.03 -16.50
C GLY A 183 -7.01 28.57 -17.93
N ALA A 184 -6.15 28.02 -18.78
CA ALA A 184 -6.11 28.33 -20.20
C ALA A 184 -6.02 27.04 -21.03
N SER A 185 -6.93 26.94 -21.98
CA SER A 185 -7.14 25.86 -22.94
C SER A 185 -5.87 25.52 -23.74
N PRO A 186 -5.71 24.27 -24.24
CA PRO A 186 -4.48 23.83 -24.88
C PRO A 186 -4.36 24.39 -26.30
N VAL A 187 -3.44 25.33 -26.50
CA VAL A 187 -2.98 25.69 -27.84
C VAL A 187 -1.92 24.67 -28.26
N LEU A 188 -2.21 23.99 -29.38
CA LEU A 188 -1.28 23.15 -30.11
C LEU A 188 0.06 23.86 -30.32
N TRP A 189 1.17 23.18 -29.99
CA TRP A 189 2.44 23.42 -30.69
C TRP A 189 2.99 22.09 -31.19
N LYS A 190 2.87 21.91 -32.51
CA LYS A 190 3.64 20.94 -33.28
C LYS A 190 5.08 21.43 -33.42
N SER A 191 6.01 20.50 -33.25
CA SER A 191 7.31 20.39 -33.96
C SER A 191 8.23 21.62 -34.07
N HIS A 192 9.45 21.48 -33.57
CA HIS A 192 10.63 21.74 -34.40
C HIS A 192 11.88 21.02 -33.89
N LEU A 193 12.28 19.97 -34.63
CA LEU A 193 13.68 19.63 -34.81
C LEU A 193 14.41 20.82 -35.45
N ARG A 194 15.54 21.25 -34.86
CA ARG A 194 16.70 21.85 -35.55
C ARG A 194 17.96 21.43 -34.78
N ARG A 195 18.72 20.46 -35.29
CA ARG A 195 20.01 20.65 -36.01
C ARG A 195 20.97 21.64 -35.32
N ARG A 196 22.10 21.13 -34.84
CA ARG A 196 23.43 21.76 -35.02
C ARG A 196 24.47 20.66 -35.31
N LEU A 197 25.06 20.72 -36.50
CA LEU A 197 26.37 20.15 -36.86
C LEU A 197 27.43 21.27 -36.74
N PRO A 198 28.71 21.05 -37.10
CA PRO A 198 29.79 20.57 -36.23
C PRO A 198 30.83 21.69 -35.96
N ILE A 199 31.69 21.54 -34.96
CA ILE A 199 32.88 22.40 -34.81
C ILE A 199 34.09 21.55 -34.44
N SER A 200 35.08 21.55 -35.32
CA SER A 200 36.52 21.31 -35.06
C SER A 200 37.29 21.91 -36.28
N PRO A 201 38.63 22.12 -36.25
CA PRO A 201 39.64 21.82 -35.22
C PRO A 201 40.73 22.90 -34.97
N SER A 202 41.48 22.78 -33.87
CA SER A 202 42.94 23.05 -33.72
C SER A 202 43.28 23.09 -32.22
N GLY A 203 44.33 22.48 -31.65
CA GLY A 203 45.32 21.52 -32.11
C GLY A 203 46.26 21.15 -30.94
N ARG A 204 46.78 19.90 -30.97
CA ARG A 204 47.95 19.31 -30.26
C ARG A 204 47.83 19.11 -28.73
N ALA A 205 48.39 18.08 -28.10
CA ALA A 205 48.89 16.73 -28.45
C ALA A 205 49.27 16.04 -27.11
N ALA A 206 49.25 14.69 -27.08
CA ALA A 206 49.95 13.74 -26.19
C ALA A 206 48.98 12.66 -25.63
N THR A 207 48.90 11.47 -26.25
CA THR A 207 49.52 10.17 -25.81
C THR A 207 49.01 9.70 -24.44
N ASP A 208 48.60 8.46 -24.16
CA ASP A 208 48.70 7.17 -24.85
C ASP A 208 47.86 6.14 -24.04
N LYS A 209 47.46 5.06 -24.71
CA LYS A 209 47.29 3.68 -24.20
C LYS A 209 46.05 3.22 -23.40
N TRP A 210 45.21 2.47 -24.13
CA TRP A 210 44.80 1.04 -23.95
C TRP A 210 44.25 0.49 -22.63
N ALA A 211 43.21 -0.34 -22.84
CA ALA A 211 42.32 -1.02 -21.91
C ALA A 211 42.92 -2.22 -21.15
N VAL A 212 42.39 -2.51 -19.95
CA VAL A 212 42.27 -3.84 -19.28
C VAL A 212 41.13 -3.72 -18.25
N PHE A 213 39.95 -4.31 -18.44
CA PHE A 213 39.48 -5.68 -18.09
C PHE A 213 38.85 -5.82 -16.68
N ASN A 214 37.67 -6.45 -16.71
CA ASN A 214 36.79 -6.86 -15.61
C ASN A 214 37.47 -7.79 -14.57
N PRO A 215 37.00 -7.78 -13.31
CA PRO A 215 36.99 -8.97 -12.48
C PRO A 215 35.57 -9.44 -12.14
N THR A 216 35.32 -10.66 -12.60
CA THR A 216 34.36 -11.66 -12.18
C THR A 216 34.30 -11.83 -10.65
N TRP A 217 33.09 -11.98 -10.08
CA TRP A 217 32.90 -12.59 -8.76
C TRP A 217 32.12 -13.89 -8.91
N HIS A 218 32.74 -14.97 -8.43
CA HIS A 218 32.27 -16.34 -8.50
C HIS A 218 31.19 -16.64 -7.46
N ILE A 219 30.27 -17.52 -7.90
CA ILE A 219 29.43 -18.39 -7.09
C ILE A 219 30.31 -19.46 -6.44
N ARG A 220 30.14 -19.67 -5.13
CA ARG A 220 30.01 -20.98 -4.48
C ARG A 220 29.26 -20.80 -3.17
#